data_AF-A0A368W4V1-F1
#
_entry.id   AF-A0A368W4V1-F1
#
_cell.length_a   1.000
_cell.length_b   1.000
_cell.length_c   1.000
_cell.angle_alpha   90.00
_cell.angle_beta   90.00
_cell.angle_gamma   90.00
#
_symmetry.space_group_name_H-M   'P 1'
#
loop_
_entity.id
_entity.type
_entity.pdbx_description
1 polymer ?
#
loop_
_entity_poly.entity_id
_entity_poly.type
_entity_poly.pdbx_seq_one_letter_code
_entity_poly.pdbx_strand_id
1 'polypeptide(L)'
;MIQPMSLSQIGTSKLIESKPIQQATPAELTQSFGHYLQTAIDNVSAQEQNVHKLNDKYLVGQVDVTKVLIASEQAQLSLQLTSQVRNKVVEAYQEIMRMQI
;
A
#
# COMPACT_ATOMS: atom_id res chain seq x y z
N MET A 1 -52.44 -45.86 -25.37
CA MET A 1 -52.03 -44.55 -24.86
C MET A 1 -51.08 -44.78 -23.69
N ILE A 2 -49.84 -44.31 -23.76
CA ILE A 2 -48.90 -44.26 -22.64
C ILE A 2 -48.06 -42.99 -22.82
N GLN A 3 -48.11 -42.07 -21.87
CA GLN A 3 -47.42 -40.77 -21.91
C GLN A 3 -45.94 -40.92 -21.52
N PRO A 4 -44.97 -40.31 -22.22
CA PRO A 4 -43.62 -40.21 -21.71
C PRO A 4 -43.53 -39.09 -20.65
N MET A 5 -42.98 -39.44 -19.50
CA MET A 5 -42.66 -38.56 -18.38
C MET A 5 -41.82 -37.35 -18.84
N SER A 6 -42.21 -36.16 -18.38
CA SER A 6 -41.41 -34.95 -18.48
C SER A 6 -40.17 -35.11 -17.60
N LEU A 7 -39.00 -35.11 -18.24
CA LEU A 7 -37.73 -35.06 -17.54
C LEU A 7 -37.57 -33.64 -16.99
N SER A 8 -37.76 -33.52 -15.67
CA SER A 8 -37.58 -32.30 -14.90
C SER A 8 -36.29 -31.58 -15.31
N GLN A 9 -36.42 -30.30 -15.65
CA GLN A 9 -35.33 -29.35 -15.81
C GLN A 9 -34.43 -29.41 -14.57
N ILE A 10 -33.28 -30.05 -14.71
CA ILE A 10 -32.14 -29.81 -13.82
C ILE A 10 -31.71 -28.39 -14.15
N GLY A 11 -32.10 -27.46 -13.28
CA GLY A 11 -31.65 -26.08 -13.31
C GLY A 11 -30.14 -26.06 -13.41
N THR A 12 -29.63 -25.52 -14.50
CA THR A 12 -28.22 -25.18 -14.64
C THR A 12 -27.87 -24.28 -13.48
N SER A 13 -27.16 -24.87 -12.52
CA SER A 13 -26.58 -24.20 -11.37
C SER A 13 -25.98 -22.89 -11.86
N LYS A 14 -26.52 -21.80 -11.32
CA LYS A 14 -26.13 -20.42 -11.58
C LYS A 14 -24.60 -20.38 -11.61
N LEU A 15 -24.07 -20.29 -12.82
CA LEU A 15 -22.63 -20.22 -13.08
C LEU A 15 -22.10 -19.12 -12.17
N ILE A 16 -21.07 -19.47 -11.41
CA ILE A 16 -20.32 -18.59 -10.54
C ILE A 16 -20.12 -17.27 -11.29
N GLU A 17 -20.88 -16.26 -10.91
CA GLU A 17 -20.70 -14.91 -11.40
C GLU A 17 -19.42 -14.42 -10.73
N SER A 18 -18.29 -14.76 -11.35
CA SER A 18 -17.00 -14.16 -11.08
C SER A 18 -17.15 -12.68 -11.40
N LYS A 19 -17.55 -11.91 -10.39
CA LYS A 19 -17.50 -10.46 -10.41
C LYS A 19 -16.15 -10.08 -11.01
N PRO A 20 -16.11 -9.41 -12.18
CA PRO A 20 -14.85 -9.07 -12.79
C PRO A 20 -14.05 -8.30 -11.74
N ILE A 21 -12.83 -8.77 -11.46
CA ILE A 21 -11.87 -7.99 -10.70
C ILE A 21 -11.68 -6.74 -11.55
N GLN A 22 -12.35 -5.65 -11.15
CA GLN A 22 -12.24 -4.36 -11.83
C GLN A 22 -10.76 -4.00 -11.73
N GLN A 23 -10.01 -4.23 -12.82
CA GLN A 23 -8.60 -3.89 -12.88
C GLN A 23 -8.53 -2.38 -12.71
N ALA A 24 -7.93 -1.95 -11.60
CA ALA A 24 -7.68 -0.55 -11.34
C ALA A 24 -6.95 0.03 -12.55
N THR A 25 -7.48 1.12 -13.08
CA THR A 25 -6.87 1.77 -14.24
C THR A 25 -5.48 2.29 -13.86
N PRO A 26 -4.56 2.45 -14.83
CA PRO A 26 -3.23 3.02 -14.55
C PRO A 26 -3.31 4.38 -13.83
N ALA A 27 -4.37 5.15 -14.10
CA ALA A 27 -4.65 6.43 -13.46
C ALA A 27 -5.04 6.28 -11.98
N GLU A 28 -5.92 5.34 -11.63
CA GLU A 28 -6.32 5.07 -10.24
C GLU A 28 -5.14 4.55 -9.39
N LEU A 29 -4.28 3.72 -9.99
CA LEU A 29 -3.05 3.23 -9.35
C LEU A 29 -2.05 4.37 -9.11
N THR A 30 -1.93 5.31 -10.04
CA THR A 30 -1.06 6.49 -9.88
C THR A 30 -1.54 7.43 -8.78
N GLN A 31 -2.86 7.65 -8.68
CA GLN A 31 -3.45 8.50 -7.63
C GLN A 31 -3.28 7.88 -6.25
N SER A 32 -3.54 6.57 -6.11
CA SER A 32 -3.35 5.85 -4.85
C SER A 32 -1.87 5.76 -4.45
N PHE A 33 -0.95 5.68 -5.41
CA PHE A 33 0.49 5.85 -5.16
C PHE A 33 0.84 7.23 -4.61
N GLY A 34 0.40 8.31 -5.28
CA GLY A 34 0.69 9.67 -4.84
C GLY A 34 0.25 9.89 -3.39
N HIS A 35 -0.92 9.35 -3.03
CA HIS A 35 -1.40 9.37 -1.66
C HIS A 35 -0.53 8.56 -0.68
N TYR A 36 -0.09 7.36 -1.08
CA TYR A 36 0.81 6.53 -0.25
C TYR A 36 2.18 7.18 -0.04
N LEU A 37 2.75 7.76 -1.10
CA LEU A 37 4.03 8.46 -1.03
C LEU A 37 3.92 9.70 -0.15
N GLN A 38 2.85 10.49 -0.30
CA GLN A 38 2.57 11.64 0.56
C GLN A 38 2.51 11.20 2.04
N THR A 39 1.74 10.15 2.34
CA THR A 39 1.61 9.61 3.69
C THR A 39 2.94 9.12 4.26
N ALA A 40 3.78 8.49 3.43
CA ALA A 40 5.11 8.02 3.84
C ALA A 40 6.05 9.19 4.14
N ILE A 41 6.08 10.22 3.30
CA ILE A 41 6.86 11.45 3.52
C ILE A 41 6.40 12.16 4.80
N ASP A 42 5.08 12.26 5.01
CA ASP A 42 4.52 12.86 6.23
C ASP A 42 4.92 12.06 7.48
N ASN A 43 4.96 10.72 7.38
CA ASN A 43 5.45 9.86 8.46
C ASN A 43 6.92 10.10 8.80
N VAL A 44 7.79 10.19 7.77
CA VAL A 44 9.21 10.49 7.98
C VAL A 44 9.37 11.87 8.62
N SER A 45 8.61 12.87 8.17
CA SER A 45 8.63 14.21 8.77
C SER A 45 8.20 14.19 10.24
N ALA A 46 7.18 13.40 10.58
CA ALA A 46 6.73 13.23 11.96
C ALA A 46 7.79 12.51 12.83
N GLN A 47 8.50 11.51 12.28
CA GLN A 47 9.60 10.84 12.96
C GLN A 47 10.77 11.79 13.22
N GLU A 48 11.17 12.60 12.24
CA GLU A 48 12.21 13.63 12.40
C GLU A 48 11.84 14.63 13.52
N GLN A 49 10.60 15.11 13.56
CA GLN A 49 10.13 15.95 14.67
C GLN A 49 10.18 15.24 16.02
N ASN A 50 9.90 13.94 16.05
CA ASN A 50 9.99 13.16 17.29
C ASN A 50 11.45 13.02 17.76
N VAL A 51 12.40 12.83 16.84
CA VAL A 51 13.84 12.84 17.13
C VAL A 51 14.25 14.18 17.74
N HIS A 52 13.83 15.31 17.15
CA HIS A 52 14.09 16.63 17.71
C HIS A 52 13.54 16.80 19.13
N LYS A 53 12.29 16.39 19.37
CA LYS A 53 11.68 16.44 20.72
C LYS A 53 12.44 15.58 21.72
N LEU A 54 12.89 14.39 21.32
CA LEU A 54 13.68 13.51 22.18
C LEU A 54 15.06 14.11 22.45
N ASN A 55 15.67 14.75 21.46
CA ASN A 55 16.94 15.44 21.63
C ASN A 55 16.81 16.61 22.62
N ASP A 56 15.77 17.44 22.49
CA ASP A 56 15.51 18.54 23.43
C ASP A 56 15.33 18.00 24.85
N LYS A 57 14.54 16.93 25.01
CA LYS A 57 14.35 16.25 26.30
C LYS A 57 15.64 15.65 26.84
N TYR A 58 16.54 15.18 25.98
CA TYR A 58 17.84 14.66 26.38
C TYR A 58 18.72 15.78 26.94
N LEU A 59 18.74 16.95 26.28
CA LEU A 59 19.48 18.13 26.74
C LEU A 59 19.02 18.63 28.11
N VAL A 60 17.71 18.53 28.43
CA VAL A 60 17.19 18.82 29.77
C VAL A 60 17.23 17.63 30.75
N GLY A 61 17.88 16.52 30.36
CA GLY A 61 18.10 15.34 31.21
C GLY A 61 16.85 14.47 31.47
N GLN A 62 15.78 14.64 30.70
CA GLN A 62 14.50 13.94 30.89
C GLN A 62 14.39 12.61 30.13
N VAL A 63 15.28 12.35 29.16
CA VAL A 63 15.33 11.08 28.42
C VAL A 63 16.77 10.64 28.21
N ASP A 64 16.96 9.34 28.06
CA ASP A 64 18.25 8.71 27.80
C ASP A 64 18.70 8.91 26.33
N VAL A 65 20.00 9.06 26.10
CA VAL A 65 20.60 9.18 24.75
C VAL A 65 20.20 8.00 23.85
N THR A 66 20.01 6.82 24.44
CA THR A 66 19.59 5.60 23.74
C THR A 66 18.25 5.78 23.02
N LYS A 67 17.32 6.57 23.57
CA LYS A 67 16.02 6.82 22.93
C LYS A 67 16.14 7.74 21.72
N VAL A 68 17.03 8.73 21.78
CA VAL A 68 17.32 9.60 20.63
C VAL A 68 17.93 8.76 19.50
N LEU A 69 18.91 7.92 19.83
CA LEU A 69 19.56 7.02 18.87
C LEU A 69 18.57 6.05 18.21
N ILE A 70 17.70 5.39 18.98
CA ILE A 70 16.68 4.48 18.41
C ILE A 70 15.73 5.25 17.49
N ALA A 71 15.28 6.43 17.90
CA ALA A 71 14.37 7.24 17.08
C ALA A 71 15.04 7.69 15.77
N SER A 72 16.32 8.07 15.81
CA SER A 72 17.09 8.41 14.61
C SER A 72 17.26 7.22 13.67
N GLU A 73 17.57 6.04 14.21
CA GLU A 73 17.71 4.81 13.41
C GLU A 73 16.38 4.44 12.73
N GLN A 74 15.27 4.58 13.46
CA GLN A 74 13.92 4.36 12.91
C GLN A 74 13.61 5.33 11.77
N ALA A 75 13.89 6.63 11.94
CA ALA A 75 13.69 7.63 10.90
C ALA A 75 14.50 7.32 9.64
N GLN A 76 15.76 6.91 9.82
CA GLN A 76 16.64 6.54 8.71
C GLN A 76 16.14 5.29 7.95
N LEU A 77 15.73 4.25 8.66
CA LEU A 77 15.13 3.05 8.06
C LEU A 77 13.83 3.37 7.32
N SER A 78 12.96 4.21 7.90
CA SER A 78 11.71 4.64 7.27
C SER A 78 11.95 5.45 6.00
N LEU A 79 12.97 6.31 5.97
CA LEU A 79 13.37 7.03 4.76
C LEU A 79 13.87 6.07 3.66
N GLN A 80 14.69 5.09 4.03
CA GLN A 80 15.17 4.07 3.09
C GLN A 80 14.01 3.26 2.50
N LEU A 81 13.08 2.81 3.35
CA LEU A 81 11.88 2.11 2.90
C LEU A 81 11.05 2.97 1.94
N THR A 82 10.84 4.24 2.26
CA THR A 82 10.10 5.19 1.42
C THR A 82 10.74 5.32 0.03
N SER A 83 12.07 5.39 -0.04
CA SER A 83 12.81 5.42 -1.32
C SER A 83 12.64 4.13 -2.13
N GLN A 84 12.66 2.96 -1.47
CA GLN A 84 12.43 1.68 -2.12
C GLN A 84 11.00 1.57 -2.67
N VAL A 85 10.00 1.98 -1.89
CA VAL A 85 8.59 2.01 -2.32
C VAL A 85 8.45 2.93 -3.53
N ARG A 86 9.02 4.13 -3.49
CA ARG A 86 9.04 5.05 -4.63
C ARG A 86 9.60 4.38 -5.89
N ASN A 87 10.75 3.71 -5.78
CA ASN A 87 11.36 3.04 -6.93
C ASN A 87 10.48 1.91 -7.48
N LYS A 88 9.93 1.06 -6.60
CA LYS A 88 9.07 -0.06 -7.01
C LYS A 88 7.79 0.40 -7.70
N VAL A 89 7.25 1.54 -7.29
CA VAL A 89 6.03 2.07 -7.91
C VAL A 89 6.34 2.70 -9.27
N VAL A 90 7.48 3.37 -9.44
CA VAL A 90 7.92 3.85 -10.76
C VAL A 90 8.10 2.67 -11.73
N GLU A 91 8.71 1.56 -11.26
CA GLU A 91 8.82 0.32 -12.05
C GLU A 91 7.44 -0.22 -12.44
N ALA A 92 6.49 -0.29 -11.49
CA ALA A 92 5.13 -0.78 -11.76
C ALA A 92 4.36 0.09 -12.78
N TYR A 93 4.51 1.42 -12.70
CA TYR A 93 3.94 2.34 -13.68
C TYR A 93 4.52 2.11 -15.08
N GLN A 94 5.84 1.95 -15.18
CA GLN A 94 6.52 1.66 -16.45
C GLN A 94 6.09 0.32 -17.05
N GLU A 95 5.92 -0.71 -16.23
CA GLU A 95 5.50 -2.04 -16.67
C GLU A 95 4.06 -2.04 -17.22
N ILE A 96 3.12 -1.38 -16.53
CA ILE A 96 1.73 -1.26 -17.02
C ILE A 96 1.68 -0.53 -18.38
N MET A 97 2.48 0.51 -18.56
CA MET A 97 2.57 1.23 -19.84
C MET A 97 3.14 0.34 -20.96
N ARG A 98 4.07 -0.58 -20.64
CA ARG A 98 4.59 -1.56 -21.60
C ARG A 98 3.59 -2.64 -21.98
N MET A 99 2.65 -2.99 -21.10
CA MET A 99 1.62 -3.99 -21.41
C MET A 99 0.50 -3.44 -22.32
N GLN A 100 0.32 -2.12 -22.38
CA GLN A 100 -0.79 -1.49 -23.13
C GLN A 100 -0.44 -1.09 -24.57
N ILE A 101 0.83 -1.13 -24.96
CA ILE A 101 1.28 -0.90 -26.34
C ILE A 101 1.21 -2.16 -27.20
#